data_AF-A0A3A6MQ55-F1
#
_entry.id   AF-A0A3A6MQ55-F1
#
_cell.length_a   1.000
_cell.length_b   1.000
_cell.length_c   1.000
_cell.angle_alpha   90.00
_cell.angle_beta   90.00
_cell.angle_gamma   90.00
#
_symmetry.space_group_name_H-M   'P 1'
#
loop_
_entity.id
_entity.type
_entity.pdbx_description
1 polymer ?
#
loop_
_entity_poly.entity_id
_entity_poly.type
_entity_poly.pdbx_seq_one_letter_code
_entity_poly.pdbx_strand_id
1 'polypeptide(L)' 'MLFKQMMEYVGLEPDRLQIRWISGSEGAKVGEVAREMTERIRALGPNMKMRDVK' A
#
# COMPACT_ATOMS: atom_id res chain seq x y z
N MET A 1 5.71 0.85 12.69
CA MET A 1 4.26 1.17 12.81
C MET A 1 3.55 -0.09 13.26
N LEU A 2 2.72 -0.01 14.30
CA LEU A 2 2.01 -1.19 14.85
C LEU A 2 1.26 -1.97 13.77
N PHE A 3 0.58 -1.27 12.86
CA PHE A 3 -0.17 -1.90 11.79
C PHE A 3 0.73 -2.64 10.79
N LYS A 4 1.93 -2.15 10.49
CA LYS A 4 2.90 -2.87 9.65
C LYS A 4 3.35 -4.17 10.30
N GLN A 5 3.65 -4.14 11.60
CA GLN A 5 4.02 -5.34 12.36
C GLN A 5 2.87 -6.36 12.43
N MET A 6 1.63 -5.87 12.55
CA MET A 6 0.44 -6.72 12.46
C MET A 6 0.31 -7.36 11.08
N MET A 7 0.55 -6.61 10.00
CA MET A 7 0.54 -7.14 8.63
C MET A 7 1.56 -8.26 8.45
N GLU A 8 2.80 -8.08 8.94
CA GLU A 8 3.82 -9.13 8.94
C GLU A 8 3.36 -10.36 9.72
N TYR A 9 2.79 -10.15 10.91
CA TYR A 9 2.28 -11.23 11.76
C TYR A 9 1.18 -12.05 11.07
N VAL A 10 0.24 -11.38 10.38
CA VAL A 10 -0.79 -12.06 9.58
C VAL A 10 -0.28 -12.47 8.20
N GLY A 11 1.03 -12.46 7.93
CA GLY A 11 1.65 -12.95 6.69
C GLY A 11 1.30 -12.15 5.44
N LEU A 12 1.11 -10.83 5.57
CA LEU A 12 0.92 -9.90 4.46
C LEU A 12 2.17 -9.04 4.29
N GLU A 13 2.49 -8.67 3.05
CA GLU A 13 3.63 -7.80 2.76
C GLU A 13 3.34 -6.37 3.27
N PRO A 14 4.16 -5.82 4.18
CA PRO A 14 3.91 -4.52 4.81
C PRO A 14 3.99 -3.34 3.85
N ASP A 15 4.71 -3.52 2.74
CA ASP A 15 4.88 -2.51 1.69
C ASP A 15 3.59 -2.26 0.91
N ARG A 16 2.58 -3.12 1.08
CA ARG A 16 1.22 -2.88 0.60
C ARG A 16 0.52 -1.75 1.39
N LEU A 17 1.02 -1.38 2.57
CA LEU A 17 0.54 -0.24 3.34
C LEU A 17 1.45 0.97 3.13
N GLN A 18 0.90 2.00 2.49
CA GLN A 18 1.56 3.28 2.28
C GLN A 18 0.68 4.40 2.82
N ILE A 19 1.17 5.09 3.85
CA ILE A 19 0.50 6.25 4.44
C ILE A 19 1.19 7.51 3.94
N ARG A 20 0.40 8.49 3.49
CA ARG A 20 0.87 9.79 2.99
C ARG A 20 -0.04 10.89 3.51
N TRP A 21 0.55 12.02 3.85
CA TRP A 21 -0.16 13.23 4.25
C TRP A 21 -0.14 14.21 3.09
N ILE A 22 -1.33 14.57 2.61
CA ILE A 22 -1.51 15.50 1.50
C ILE A 22 -2.57 16.52 1.93
N SER A 23 -2.21 17.79 1.86
CA SER A 23 -3.09 18.91 2.19
C SER A 23 -3.97 19.30 0.98
N GLY A 24 -5.04 20.07 1.23
CA GLY A 24 -5.98 20.48 0.17
C GLY A 24 -5.36 21.30 -0.97
N SER A 25 -4.21 21.94 -0.74
CA SER A 25 -3.50 22.72 -1.76
C SER A 25 -2.56 21.89 -2.64
N GLU A 26 -2.33 20.62 -2.30
CA GLU A 26 -1.33 19.75 -2.95
C GLU A 26 -1.96 18.82 -4.00
N GLY A 27 -2.84 19.34 -4.85
CA GLY A 27 -3.58 18.53 -5.84
C GLY A 27 -2.69 17.72 -6.78
N ALA A 28 -1.60 18.32 -7.29
CA ALA A 28 -0.65 17.62 -8.16
C ALA A 28 0.03 16.42 -7.45
N LYS A 29 0.35 16.59 -6.16
CA LYS A 29 0.99 15.56 -5.33
C LYS A 29 0.11 14.33 -5.16
N VAL A 30 -1.21 14.49 -5.12
CA VAL A 30 -2.16 13.36 -5.06
C VAL A 30 -1.96 12.43 -6.26
N GLY A 31 -1.89 12.99 -7.46
CA GLY A 31 -1.71 12.22 -8.70
C GLY A 31 -0.36 11.49 -8.74
N GLU A 32 0.72 12.18 -8.36
CA GLU A 32 2.07 11.60 -8.31
C GLU A 32 2.17 10.44 -7.29
N VAL A 33 1.66 10.67 -6.08
CA VAL A 33 1.66 9.66 -5.01
C VAL A 33 0.79 8.45 -5.41
N ALA A 34 -0.37 8.67 -6.02
CA ALA A 34 -1.23 7.58 -6.47
C ALA A 34 -0.54 6.73 -7.55
N ARG A 35 0.16 7.37 -8.50
CA ARG A 35 0.95 6.68 -9.52
C ARG A 35 2.06 5.83 -8.89
N GLU A 36 2.88 6.44 -8.02
CA GLU A 36 3.99 5.77 -7.33
C GLU A 36 3.50 4.59 -6.47
N MET A 37 2.40 4.78 -5.73
CA MET A 37 1.78 3.72 -4.93
C MET A 37 1.33 2.56 -5.83
N THR A 38 0.69 2.87 -6.96
CA THR A 38 0.22 1.86 -7.91
C THR A 38 1.38 1.07 -8.51
N GLU A 39 2.47 1.74 -8.90
CA GLU A 39 3.67 1.10 -9.44
C GLU A 39 4.30 0.15 -8.42
N ARG A 40 4.42 0.57 -7.16
CA ARG A 40 4.92 -0.30 -6.08
C ARG A 40 4.04 -1.51 -5.84
N ILE A 41 2.71 -1.34 -5.79
CA ILE A 41 1.78 -2.46 -5.60
C ILE A 41 1.85 -3.44 -6.78
N ARG A 42 1.97 -2.94 -8.01
CA ARG A 42 2.15 -3.79 -9.21
C ARG A 42 3.44 -4.60 -9.13
N ALA A 43 4.54 -4.01 -8.68
CA ALA A 43 5.83 -4.71 -8.52
C ALA A 43 5.76 -5.85 -7.49
N LEU A 44 4.94 -5.71 -6.44
CA LEU A 44 4.71 -6.76 -5.44
C LEU A 44 3.83 -7.92 -5.94
N GLY A 45 3.21 -7.78 -7.12
CA GLY A 45 2.31 -8.78 -7.67
C GLY A 45 0.99 -8.94 -6.89
N PRO A 46 0.11 -9.85 -7.36
CA PRO A 46 -1.19 -10.07 -6.75
C PRO A 46 -1.07 -10.59 -5.31
N ASN A 47 -1.97 -10.16 -4.43
CA ASN A 47 -2.04 -10.65 -3.07
C ASN A 47 -2.68 -12.05 -3.05
N MET A 48 -1.84 -13.09 -3.04
CA MET A 48 -2.29 -14.49 -3.03
C MET A 48 -3.05 -14.83 -1.75
N LYS A 49 -2.60 -14.32 -0.60
CA LYS A 49 -3.17 -14.67 0.71
C LYS A 49 -4.64 -14.29 0.83
N MET A 50 -5.03 -13.11 0.34
CA MET A 50 -6.43 -12.67 0.37
C MET A 50 -7.25 -13.23 -0.80
N ARG A 51 -6.62 -13.45 -1.96
CA ARG A 51 -7.31 -13.96 -3.15
C ARG A 51 -7.75 -15.41 -3.01
N ASP A 52 -6.96 -16.21 -2.30
CA ASP A 52 -7.15 -17.66 -2.21
C ASP A 52 -7.86 -18.07 -0.89
N VAL A 53 -8.34 -17.10 -0.09
CA VAL A 53 -9.26 -17.36 1.02
C VAL A 53 -10.61 -17.79 0.44
N LYS A 54 -10.90 -19.09 0.52
CA LYS A 54 -12.25 -19.63 0.33
C LYS A 54 -13.08 -19.50 1.61
#